data_AF-A0A3R8WZQ3-F1
#
_entry.id   AF-A0A3R8WZQ3-F1
#
_cell.length_a   1.000
_cell.length_b   1.000
_cell.length_c   1.000
_cell.angle_alpha   90.00
_cell.angle_beta   90.00
_cell.angle_gamma   90.00
#
_symmetry.space_group_name_H-M   'P 1'
#
loop_
_entity.id
_entity.type
_entity.pdbx_description
1 polymer ?
#
loop_
_entity_poly.entity_id
_entity_poly.type
_entity_poly.pdbx_seq_one_letter_code
_entity_poly.pdbx_strand_id
1 'polypeptide(L)'
;MTYEEHFAHIKRQLLWHKQTLLTPSGLRIRSNGTSWAGVHEAFKGEDGTELVIGEQSEVEISFSQEVESLRLECYVVSDQHFEDVTMLMDTEGFDWDGIAPTPHNFYWLTLSGSGYTEFMPGHFCTQPCYQHLPGPFRRLTISTSRAGTVHIRKLEWTRTCRH
;
A
#
# COMPACT_ATOMS: atom_id res chain seq x y z
N MET A 1 6.31 5.84 21.22
CA MET A 1 5.92 7.06 20.47
C MET A 1 5.40 6.63 19.12
N THR A 2 4.22 7.09 18.74
CA THR A 2 3.60 6.79 17.44
C THR A 2 3.88 7.95 16.49
N TYR A 3 4.26 7.63 15.26
CA TYR A 3 4.48 8.57 14.17
C TYR A 3 3.38 8.39 13.13
N GLU A 4 3.05 9.45 12.42
CA GLU A 4 2.05 9.41 11.36
C GLU A 4 2.49 10.27 10.17
N GLU A 5 2.02 9.88 8.99
CA GLU A 5 2.15 10.64 7.75
C GLU A 5 0.79 10.67 7.04
N HIS A 6 0.23 11.86 6.91
CA HIS A 6 -0.87 12.18 6.02
C HIS A 6 -0.33 12.90 4.79
N PHE A 7 -0.72 12.51 3.59
CA PHE A 7 -0.17 13.13 2.38
C PHE A 7 -0.75 14.50 2.05
N ALA A 8 -1.84 14.92 2.71
CA ALA A 8 -2.60 16.16 2.45
C ALA A 8 -1.74 17.45 2.37
N HIS A 9 -0.62 17.50 3.09
CA HIS A 9 0.28 18.65 3.10
C HIS A 9 1.36 18.59 1.99
N ILE A 10 1.48 17.47 1.29
CA ILE A 10 2.42 17.28 0.18
C ILE A 10 1.77 17.77 -1.11
N LYS A 11 2.50 18.62 -1.83
CA LYS A 11 2.07 19.10 -3.15
C LYS A 11 1.89 17.92 -4.11
N ARG A 12 0.76 17.94 -4.83
CA ARG A 12 0.47 17.01 -5.94
C ARG A 12 1.63 16.96 -6.93
N GLN A 13 2.12 15.76 -7.18
CA GLN A 13 3.25 15.53 -8.09
C GLN A 13 3.33 14.07 -8.51
N LEU A 14 3.83 13.84 -9.73
CA LEU A 14 4.22 12.52 -10.18
C LEU A 14 5.56 12.13 -9.53
N LEU A 15 5.71 10.86 -9.17
CA LEU A 15 6.99 10.27 -8.78
C LEU A 15 7.61 9.61 -10.01
N TRP A 16 8.57 10.29 -10.63
CA TRP A 16 9.32 9.74 -11.75
C TRP A 16 10.19 8.56 -11.31
N HIS A 17 10.57 7.71 -12.27
CA HIS A 17 11.45 6.58 -12.01
C HIS A 17 12.72 7.02 -11.26
N LYS A 18 12.99 6.37 -10.13
CA LYS A 18 14.07 6.64 -9.17
C LYS A 18 14.02 8.01 -8.46
N GLN A 19 13.01 8.82 -8.70
CA GLN A 19 12.79 10.04 -7.93
C GLN A 19 12.46 9.67 -6.48
N THR A 20 13.09 10.37 -5.55
CA THR A 20 12.84 10.20 -4.12
C THR A 20 12.15 11.44 -3.58
N LEU A 21 10.97 11.25 -2.99
CA LEU A 21 10.23 12.24 -2.22
C LEU A 21 10.59 12.07 -0.74
N LEU A 22 10.94 13.17 -0.08
CA LEU A 22 11.14 13.21 1.37
C LEU A 22 9.93 13.85 2.02
N THR A 23 9.33 13.17 2.98
CA THR A 23 8.21 13.72 3.77
C THR A 23 8.73 14.41 5.04
N PRO A 24 7.96 15.34 5.63
CA PRO A 24 8.29 15.96 6.91
C PRO A 24 8.40 14.96 8.08
N SER A 25 7.65 13.86 8.06
CA SER A 25 7.80 12.78 9.05
C SER A 25 9.11 11.97 8.90
N GLY A 26 9.87 12.23 7.84
CA GLY A 26 11.16 11.59 7.57
C GLY A 26 11.06 10.30 6.76
N LEU A 27 9.92 10.02 6.12
CA LEU A 27 9.81 8.94 5.13
C LEU A 27 10.53 9.33 3.85
N ARG A 28 11.12 8.33 3.19
CA ARG A 28 11.61 8.46 1.81
C ARG A 28 10.80 7.57 0.91
N ILE A 29 10.10 8.17 -0.04
CA ILE A 29 9.21 7.47 -0.97
C ILE A 29 9.86 7.52 -2.35
N ARG A 30 10.17 6.35 -2.91
CA ARG A 30 10.85 6.22 -4.19
C ARG A 30 10.03 5.37 -5.14
N SER A 31 9.75 5.88 -6.33
CA SER A 31 9.21 5.07 -7.41
C SER A 31 10.34 4.26 -8.04
N ASN A 32 10.25 2.94 -8.00
CA ASN A 32 11.18 2.03 -8.69
C ASN A 32 10.63 1.63 -10.07
N GLY A 33 9.32 1.76 -10.29
CA GLY A 33 8.68 1.50 -11.58
C GLY A 33 8.91 2.60 -12.61
N THR A 34 8.57 2.31 -13.87
CA THR A 34 8.39 3.32 -14.93
C THR A 34 6.92 3.69 -15.13
N SER A 35 6.03 2.91 -14.52
CA SER A 35 4.58 3.11 -14.51
C SER A 35 4.18 4.25 -13.56
N TRP A 36 2.94 4.70 -13.68
CA TRP A 36 2.44 5.86 -12.96
C TRP A 36 2.39 5.62 -11.44
N ALA A 37 3.00 6.52 -10.67
CA ALA A 37 2.87 6.61 -9.21
C ALA A 37 3.07 8.07 -8.79
N GLY A 38 2.35 8.55 -7.76
CA GLY A 38 2.38 9.96 -7.42
C GLY A 38 1.55 10.33 -6.20
N VAL A 39 1.66 11.59 -5.79
CA VAL A 39 0.73 12.20 -4.84
C VAL A 39 -0.38 12.86 -5.62
N HIS A 40 -1.61 12.35 -5.47
CA HIS A 40 -2.79 12.78 -6.21
C HIS A 40 -3.93 13.15 -5.27
N GLU A 41 -4.95 13.83 -5.79
CA GLU A 41 -6.16 14.14 -5.03
C GLU A 41 -6.86 12.84 -4.62
N ALA A 42 -7.36 12.82 -3.38
CA ALA A 42 -8.04 11.65 -2.83
C ALA A 42 -9.24 11.30 -3.71
N PHE A 43 -9.34 10.02 -4.11
CA PHE A 43 -10.42 9.58 -4.98
C PHE A 43 -11.67 9.19 -4.19
N LYS A 44 -11.51 8.61 -2.99
CA LYS A 44 -12.62 8.21 -2.11
C LYS A 44 -12.47 8.79 -0.71
N GLY A 45 -13.61 9.22 -0.16
CA GLY A 45 -13.81 9.29 1.28
C GLY A 45 -13.42 10.58 2.00
N GLU A 46 -12.82 11.60 1.36
CA GLU A 46 -12.58 12.94 1.95
C GLU A 46 -11.83 13.88 0.98
N ASP A 47 -11.76 15.18 1.32
CA ASP A 47 -10.84 16.15 0.72
C ASP A 47 -9.39 15.89 1.14
N GLY A 48 -8.45 15.89 0.20
CA GLY A 48 -7.03 15.74 0.50
C GLY A 48 -6.21 15.16 -0.64
N THR A 49 -5.01 14.69 -0.31
CA THR A 49 -4.15 13.96 -1.26
C THR A 49 -3.72 12.62 -0.68
N GLU A 50 -3.42 11.68 -1.58
CA GLU A 50 -3.08 10.29 -1.31
C GLU A 50 -1.84 9.90 -2.13
N LEU A 51 -1.07 8.95 -1.63
CA LEU A 51 -0.06 8.28 -2.45
C LEU A 51 -0.77 7.22 -3.31
N VAL A 52 -0.75 7.43 -4.62
CA VAL A 52 -1.40 6.57 -5.59
C VAL A 52 -0.34 5.81 -6.38
N ILE A 53 -0.50 4.50 -6.45
CA ILE A 53 0.41 3.57 -7.11
C ILE A 53 -0.39 2.89 -8.21
N GLY A 54 -0.15 3.30 -9.45
CA GLY A 54 -0.83 2.77 -10.63
C GLY A 54 -0.48 1.32 -10.91
N GLU A 55 -1.11 0.77 -11.93
CA GLU A 55 -0.88 -0.60 -12.39
C GLU A 55 0.59 -0.86 -12.77
N GLN A 56 1.06 -2.08 -12.53
CA GLN A 56 2.42 -2.54 -12.84
C GLN A 56 3.51 -1.58 -12.35
N SER A 57 3.33 -1.05 -11.15
CA SER A 57 4.22 -0.07 -10.54
C SER A 57 4.83 -0.64 -9.27
N GLU A 58 5.93 -0.03 -8.87
CA GLU A 58 6.62 -0.38 -7.63
C GLU A 58 7.04 0.90 -6.92
N VAL A 59 6.62 1.04 -5.67
CA VAL A 59 7.00 2.15 -4.80
C VAL A 59 7.62 1.59 -3.53
N GLU A 60 8.79 2.12 -3.19
CA GLU A 60 9.51 1.82 -1.96
C GLU A 60 9.33 2.98 -0.97
N ILE A 61 8.96 2.66 0.26
CA ILE A 61 8.88 3.57 1.40
C ILE A 61 9.95 3.15 2.41
N SER A 62 10.95 4.01 2.59
CA SER A 62 12.01 3.84 3.57
C SER A 62 11.77 4.67 4.81
N PHE A 63 11.93 4.03 5.97
CA PHE A 63 11.82 4.66 7.28
C PHE A 63 13.19 5.05 7.81
N SER A 64 13.28 6.18 8.52
CA SER A 64 14.54 6.67 9.10
C SER A 64 15.09 5.76 10.22
N GLN A 65 14.21 4.97 10.84
CA GLN A 65 14.52 4.00 11.88
C GLN A 65 13.75 2.71 11.63
N GLU A 66 14.10 1.67 12.38
CA GLU A 66 13.42 0.38 12.31
C GLU A 66 12.01 0.49 12.92
N VAL A 67 11.04 -0.01 12.17
CA VAL A 67 9.62 0.03 12.47
C VAL A 67 9.24 -1.28 13.16
N GLU A 68 8.60 -1.18 14.32
CA GLU A 68 8.08 -2.33 15.08
C GLU A 68 6.67 -2.71 14.63
N SER A 69 5.85 -1.74 14.27
CA SER A 69 4.50 -1.93 13.76
C SER A 69 4.14 -0.78 12.83
N LEU A 70 3.48 -1.10 11.71
CA LEU A 70 2.94 -0.15 10.75
C LEU A 70 1.46 -0.45 10.51
N ARG A 71 0.62 0.59 10.55
CA ARG A 71 -0.75 0.55 10.05
C ARG A 71 -0.82 1.38 8.79
N LEU A 72 -1.30 0.75 7.72
CA LEU A 72 -1.49 1.33 6.41
C LEU A 72 -2.99 1.51 6.17
N GLU A 73 -3.44 2.74 5.98
CA GLU A 73 -4.81 2.98 5.51
C GLU A 73 -4.80 3.02 3.97
N CYS A 74 -5.45 2.04 3.35
CA CYS A 74 -5.43 1.88 1.90
C CYS A 74 -6.73 1.33 1.32
N TYR A 75 -6.87 1.46 0.01
CA TYR A 75 -7.91 0.82 -0.80
C TYR A 75 -7.41 0.61 -2.23
N VAL A 76 -8.14 -0.20 -2.99
CA VAL A 76 -7.84 -0.54 -4.38
C VAL A 76 -8.97 -0.05 -5.27
N VAL A 77 -8.59 0.54 -6.41
CA VAL A 77 -9.48 0.90 -7.51
C VAL A 77 -9.05 0.10 -8.73
N SER A 78 -9.99 -0.46 -9.46
CA SER A 78 -9.71 -1.23 -10.67
C SER A 78 -10.82 -1.04 -11.69
N ASP A 79 -10.39 -0.93 -12.96
CA ASP A 79 -11.26 -0.71 -14.12
C ASP A 79 -11.76 -2.05 -14.72
N GLN A 80 -11.26 -3.19 -14.24
CA GLN A 80 -11.73 -4.49 -14.67
C GLN A 80 -13.17 -4.70 -14.16
N HIS A 81 -14.12 -4.98 -15.06
CA HIS A 81 -15.53 -5.12 -14.69
C HIS A 81 -15.72 -6.21 -13.63
N PHE A 82 -16.14 -5.78 -12.45
CA PHE A 82 -16.20 -6.51 -11.18
C PHE A 82 -17.43 -7.43 -11.01
N GLU A 83 -18.04 -7.95 -12.08
CA GLU A 83 -19.21 -8.85 -11.91
C GLU A 83 -18.85 -10.17 -11.18
N ASP A 84 -17.57 -10.57 -11.15
CA ASP A 84 -17.13 -11.83 -10.51
C ASP A 84 -16.65 -11.70 -9.05
N VAL A 85 -16.35 -10.51 -8.52
CA VAL A 85 -15.71 -10.39 -7.19
C VAL A 85 -16.72 -10.18 -6.06
N THR A 86 -17.88 -9.56 -6.33
CA THR A 86 -19.00 -9.54 -5.36
C THR A 86 -19.49 -10.96 -5.04
N MET A 87 -19.40 -11.90 -5.99
CA MET A 87 -19.71 -13.31 -5.73
C MET A 87 -18.72 -14.01 -4.79
N LEU A 88 -17.49 -13.50 -4.65
CA LEU A 88 -16.44 -14.06 -3.78
C LEU A 88 -16.47 -13.51 -2.36
N MET A 89 -17.18 -12.40 -2.11
CA MET A 89 -17.29 -11.81 -0.77
C MET A 89 -18.61 -12.15 -0.07
N ASP A 90 -19.65 -12.57 -0.81
CA ASP A 90 -20.99 -12.88 -0.27
C ASP A 90 -21.21 -14.36 0.12
N THR A 91 -20.19 -15.22 0.12
CA THR A 91 -20.36 -16.65 0.45
C THR A 91 -19.86 -16.99 1.86
N GLU A 92 -20.53 -16.42 2.87
CA GLU A 92 -20.68 -17.10 4.16
C GLU A 92 -21.59 -18.32 3.99
N GLY A 93 -21.05 -19.39 3.40
CA GLY A 93 -21.73 -20.69 3.29
C GLY A 93 -21.83 -21.24 1.87
N PHE A 94 -20.70 -21.57 1.23
CA PHE A 94 -20.72 -22.40 0.02
C PHE A 94 -19.66 -23.50 0.05
N ASP A 95 -20.09 -24.67 -0.43
CA ASP A 95 -19.44 -25.98 -0.39
C ASP A 95 -18.15 -26.02 -1.23
N TRP A 96 -17.13 -26.70 -0.72
CA TRP A 96 -15.73 -26.60 -1.13
C TRP A 96 -15.33 -27.52 -2.31
N ASP A 97 -16.09 -27.55 -3.41
CA ASP A 97 -15.77 -28.42 -4.57
C ASP A 97 -15.93 -27.77 -5.95
N GLY A 98 -15.56 -26.49 -6.06
CA GLY A 98 -15.35 -25.80 -7.33
C GLY A 98 -14.01 -25.09 -7.27
N ILE A 99 -13.16 -25.28 -8.28
CA ILE A 99 -11.85 -24.63 -8.41
C ILE A 99 -12.05 -23.11 -8.26
N ALA A 100 -11.78 -22.58 -7.06
CA ALA A 100 -11.91 -21.17 -6.78
C ALA A 100 -10.98 -20.43 -7.75
N PRO A 101 -11.46 -19.40 -8.48
CA PRO A 101 -10.56 -18.54 -9.22
C PRO A 101 -9.53 -18.01 -8.23
N THR A 102 -8.26 -18.28 -8.50
CA THR A 102 -7.14 -17.84 -7.66
C THR A 102 -7.34 -16.38 -7.29
N PRO A 103 -7.30 -16.00 -6.00
CA PRO A 103 -7.47 -14.62 -5.61
C PRO A 103 -6.45 -13.78 -6.38
N HIS A 104 -6.94 -12.93 -7.28
CA HIS A 104 -6.10 -12.03 -8.03
C HIS A 104 -5.55 -11.00 -7.04
N ASN A 105 -4.34 -11.26 -6.53
CA ASN A 105 -3.66 -10.30 -5.68
C ASN A 105 -3.43 -9.03 -6.50
N PHE A 106 -4.11 -7.94 -6.12
CA PHE A 106 -4.01 -6.66 -6.81
C PHE A 106 -2.63 -6.02 -6.61
N TYR A 107 -2.01 -6.29 -5.47
CA TYR A 107 -0.67 -5.85 -5.12
C TYR A 107 -0.02 -6.77 -4.08
N TRP A 108 1.29 -6.62 -3.93
CA TRP A 108 2.10 -7.31 -2.95
C TRP A 108 2.90 -6.32 -2.12
N LEU A 109 3.19 -6.74 -0.90
CA LEU A 109 3.98 -6.00 0.07
C LEU A 109 5.26 -6.77 0.33
N THR A 110 6.40 -6.08 0.23
CA THR A 110 7.70 -6.61 0.63
C THR A 110 8.23 -5.80 1.81
N LEU A 111 8.35 -6.43 2.97
CA LEU A 111 8.96 -5.83 4.16
C LEU A 111 10.43 -6.22 4.16
N SER A 112 11.36 -5.26 4.30
CA SER A 112 12.79 -5.59 4.44
C SER A 112 13.50 -4.76 5.50
N GLY A 113 14.39 -5.40 6.25
CA GLY A 113 15.20 -4.78 7.31
C GLY A 113 16.13 -5.78 7.98
N SER A 114 17.24 -5.35 8.58
CA SER A 114 18.13 -6.14 9.45
C SER A 114 18.39 -7.62 9.09
N GLY A 115 18.46 -7.97 7.80
CA GLY A 115 18.69 -9.35 7.32
C GLY A 115 17.43 -10.19 7.05
N TYR A 116 16.25 -9.60 7.23
CA TYR A 116 14.94 -10.20 6.97
C TYR A 116 14.27 -9.54 5.76
N THR A 117 13.62 -10.38 4.96
CA THR A 117 12.71 -9.96 3.88
C THR A 117 11.47 -10.84 3.94
N GLU A 118 10.30 -10.21 4.09
CA GLU A 118 9.00 -10.86 4.02
C GLU A 118 8.25 -10.41 2.79
N PHE A 119 7.53 -11.34 2.19
CA PHE A 119 6.66 -11.08 1.05
C PHE A 119 5.25 -11.55 1.38
N MET A 120 4.27 -10.68 1.23
CA MET A 120 2.87 -10.98 1.52
C MET A 120 1.93 -10.31 0.53
N PRO A 121 0.75 -10.89 0.26
CA PRO A 121 -0.28 -10.22 -0.52
C PRO A 121 -0.83 -9.00 0.23
N GLY A 122 -1.18 -7.97 -0.54
CA GLY A 122 -1.92 -6.83 -0.03
C GLY A 122 -3.39 -7.16 0.27
N HIS A 123 -3.99 -6.46 1.22
CA HIS A 123 -5.44 -6.57 1.43
C HIS A 123 -6.19 -5.88 0.30
N PHE A 124 -7.16 -6.58 -0.29
CA PHE A 124 -8.10 -5.98 -1.24
C PHE A 124 -9.30 -5.41 -0.48
N CYS A 125 -9.46 -4.10 -0.56
CA CYS A 125 -10.63 -3.37 -0.07
C CYS A 125 -11.00 -2.31 -1.11
N THR A 126 -12.26 -2.22 -1.50
CA THR A 126 -12.75 -1.15 -2.40
C THR A 126 -13.06 0.14 -1.65
N GLN A 127 -13.11 0.10 -0.32
CA GLN A 127 -13.24 1.22 0.60
C GLN A 127 -12.00 1.33 1.49
N PRO A 128 -11.68 2.52 2.04
CA PRO A 128 -10.55 2.69 2.94
C PRO A 128 -10.59 1.68 4.10
N CYS A 129 -9.52 0.90 4.25
CA CYS A 129 -9.38 -0.09 5.31
C CYS A 129 -7.95 -0.06 5.87
N TYR A 130 -7.79 -0.52 7.11
CA TYR A 130 -6.49 -0.61 7.77
C TYR A 130 -5.87 -2.00 7.58
N GLN A 131 -4.63 -2.04 7.08
CA GLN A 131 -3.79 -3.23 7.09
C GLN A 131 -2.66 -3.03 8.11
N HIS A 132 -2.50 -3.99 9.02
CA HIS A 132 -1.43 -3.99 10.01
C HIS A 132 -0.25 -4.84 9.53
N LEU A 133 0.95 -4.28 9.58
CA LEU A 133 2.19 -4.90 9.12
C LEU A 133 3.17 -4.99 10.31
N PRO A 134 3.47 -6.21 10.80
CA PRO A 134 4.38 -6.39 11.92
C PRO A 134 5.84 -6.16 11.50
N GLY A 135 6.60 -5.54 12.40
CA GLY A 135 8.05 -5.38 12.30
C GLY A 135 8.83 -6.57 12.88
N PRO A 136 10.18 -6.47 12.92
CA PRO A 136 10.96 -5.29 12.57
C PRO A 136 11.28 -5.19 11.07
N PHE A 137 11.09 -4.01 10.48
CA PHE A 137 11.59 -3.70 9.12
C PHE A 137 11.99 -2.23 8.98
N ARG A 138 12.67 -1.88 7.88
CA ARG A 138 13.05 -0.48 7.57
C ARG A 138 12.55 0.00 6.22
N ARG A 139 12.11 -0.92 5.37
CA ARG A 139 11.58 -0.61 4.04
C ARG A 139 10.33 -1.42 3.79
N LEU A 140 9.33 -0.74 3.25
CA LEU A 140 8.12 -1.33 2.70
C LEU A 140 8.15 -1.09 1.18
N THR A 141 8.12 -2.14 0.38
CA THR A 141 7.92 -2.03 -1.06
C THR A 141 6.51 -2.49 -1.40
N ILE A 142 5.80 -1.71 -2.21
CA ILE A 142 4.45 -1.98 -2.67
C ILE A 142 4.52 -2.16 -4.18
N SER A 143 4.20 -3.37 -4.64
CA SER A 143 4.28 -3.74 -6.06
C SER A 143 2.88 -4.07 -6.55
N THR A 144 2.37 -3.35 -7.54
CA THR A 144 1.00 -3.51 -8.05
C THR A 144 0.97 -4.40 -9.30
N SER A 145 -0.13 -5.11 -9.46
CA SER A 145 -0.43 -5.91 -10.65
C SER A 145 -1.02 -5.05 -11.78
N ARG A 146 -1.42 -5.69 -12.89
CA ARG A 146 -2.24 -5.07 -13.96
C ARG A 146 -3.70 -4.89 -13.58
N ALA A 147 -4.11 -5.47 -12.45
CA ALA A 147 -5.51 -5.57 -12.11
C ALA A 147 -6.00 -4.42 -11.23
N GLY A 148 -5.15 -3.48 -10.80
CA GLY A 148 -5.63 -2.34 -10.03
C GLY A 148 -4.58 -1.33 -9.60
N THR A 149 -5.09 -0.17 -9.22
CA THR A 149 -4.39 0.97 -8.65
C THR A 149 -4.57 0.96 -7.13
N VAL A 150 -3.48 1.11 -6.39
CA VAL A 150 -3.50 1.16 -4.92
C VAL A 150 -3.44 2.61 -4.46
N HIS A 151 -4.34 2.96 -3.57
CA HIS A 151 -4.41 4.26 -2.92
C HIS A 151 -4.02 4.11 -1.46
N ILE A 152 -3.10 4.97 -1.00
CA ILE A 152 -2.64 5.01 0.38
C ILE A 152 -2.95 6.39 0.96
N ARG A 153 -3.80 6.39 1.98
CA ARG A 153 -4.29 7.62 2.62
C ARG A 153 -3.36 8.09 3.72
N LYS A 154 -2.92 7.15 4.55
CA LYS A 154 -2.16 7.41 5.76
C LYS A 154 -1.25 6.25 6.11
N LEU A 155 -0.11 6.57 6.74
CA LEU A 155 0.73 5.62 7.45
C LEU A 155 0.82 6.01 8.92
N GLU A 156 0.71 5.04 9.82
CA GLU A 156 0.98 5.18 11.25
C GLU A 156 1.98 4.11 11.69
N TRP A 157 3.06 4.48 12.38
CA TRP A 157 4.05 3.50 12.79
C TRP A 157 4.66 3.77 14.16
N THR A 158 5.15 2.71 14.78
CA THR A 158 5.98 2.76 15.97
C THR A 158 7.40 2.32 15.63
N ARG A 159 8.38 2.92 16.31
CA ARG A 159 9.79 2.57 16.16
C ARG A 159 10.15 1.48 17.15
N THR A 160 11.09 0.60 16.80
CA THR A 160 11.65 -0.35 17.76
C THR A 160 12.29 0.40 18.92
N CYS A 161 11.89 0.09 20.15
CA CYS A 161 12.59 0.56 21.35
C CYS A 161 13.95 -0.14 21.43
N ARG A 162 15.04 0.55 21.09
CA ARG A 162 16.38 0.09 21.47
C ARG A 162 16.65 0.63 22.88
N HIS A 163 16.67 -0.28 23.87
CA HIS A 163 17.13 0.01 25.22
C HIS A 163 18.64 0.25 25.24
#